data_AF-A0A7J0ET00-F1
#
_entry.id   AF-A0A7J0ET00-F1
#
_cell.length_a   1.000
_cell.length_b   1.000
_cell.length_c   1.000
_cell.angle_alpha   90.00
_cell.angle_beta   90.00
_cell.angle_gamma   90.00
#
_symmetry.space_group_name_H-M   'P 1'
#
loop_
_entity.id
_entity.type
_entity.pdbx_description
1 polymer ?
#
loop_
_entity_poly.entity_id
_entity_poly.type
_entity_poly.pdbx_seq_one_letter_code
_entity_poly.pdbx_strand_id
1 'polypeptide(L)'
;MCIPRAECRCHPVRYFAILSTQRSGSGWFETLLNSHMNISSNGEIFSVKVRRSNISTIVETLDKVYNLDWLTSASKNECTAAVGLKWMLNQGLMQHHEEIVKYFNTKGVSAIFLFRRNLLRRMISILANSYDQDAKLLNGTHKSHVHSPHEAEILARYKPTINTTMLIPNLRQVEEMTAKALENFKSTRHITLYYEDIIKNQTKLIEVQDFLKVPRRDLKSRQVKIHKGSLSQQVENWDDIQKALSGTLYESFLHADYRM
;
A
#
# COMPACT_ATOMS: atom_id res chain seq x y z
N MET A 1 -21.43 14.09 8.74
CA MET A 1 -22.78 13.53 8.53
C MET A 1 -22.84 12.19 9.25
N CYS A 2 -23.78 11.98 10.16
CA CYS A 2 -24.00 10.67 10.77
C CYS A 2 -25.31 10.13 10.19
N ILE A 3 -25.27 8.93 9.61
CA ILE A 3 -26.45 8.29 9.02
C ILE A 3 -26.99 7.31 10.07
N PRO A 4 -28.20 7.51 10.64
CA PRO A 4 -28.79 6.56 11.57
C PRO A 4 -29.04 5.23 10.86
N ARG A 5 -28.48 4.13 11.39
CA ARG A 5 -28.76 2.76 10.92
C ARG A 5 -29.02 1.89 12.16
N ALA A 6 -30.29 1.49 12.31
CA ALA A 6 -30.90 0.60 13.31
C ALA A 6 -30.20 0.44 14.68
N GLU A 7 -29.06 -0.26 14.75
CA GLU A 7 -28.41 -0.67 16.01
C GLU A 7 -27.06 0.03 16.30
N CYS A 8 -26.53 0.84 15.37
CA CYS A 8 -25.21 1.45 15.52
C CYS A 8 -25.31 2.85 16.14
N ARG A 9 -24.52 3.11 17.20
CA ARG A 9 -24.37 4.47 17.75
C ARG A 9 -23.91 5.44 16.65
N CYS A 10 -24.52 6.62 16.62
CA CYS A 10 -24.30 7.67 15.64
C CYS A 10 -22.85 8.23 15.75
N HIS A 11 -21.88 7.59 15.10
CA HIS A 11 -20.50 8.07 15.05
C HIS A 11 -20.24 8.82 13.74
N PRO A 12 -19.57 9.99 13.77
CA PRO A 12 -19.19 10.68 12.55
C PRO A 12 -18.19 9.82 11.77
N VAL A 13 -18.55 9.53 10.51
CA VAL A 13 -17.69 8.75 9.61
C VAL A 13 -16.39 9.51 9.34
N ARG A 14 -15.26 8.83 9.55
CA ARG A 14 -13.92 9.35 9.26
C ARG A 14 -13.50 8.93 7.87
N TYR A 15 -12.83 9.83 7.16
CA TYR A 15 -12.28 9.55 5.85
C TYR A 15 -10.79 9.26 5.95
N PHE A 16 -10.30 8.27 5.21
CA PHE A 16 -8.86 7.99 5.14
C PHE A 16 -8.41 7.59 3.74
N ALA A 17 -7.12 7.75 3.48
CA ALA A 17 -6.48 7.26 2.26
C ALA A 17 -5.15 6.58 2.61
N ILE A 18 -4.95 5.35 2.12
CA ILE A 18 -3.67 4.64 2.24
C ILE A 18 -2.80 5.05 1.05
N LEU A 19 -1.82 5.91 1.30
CA LEU A 19 -0.90 6.44 0.28
C LEU A 19 0.38 5.60 0.26
N SER A 20 0.70 5.02 -0.90
CA SER A 20 1.75 3.99 -0.98
C SER A 20 2.42 3.98 -2.36
N THR A 21 3.53 3.25 -2.46
CA THR A 21 4.09 2.79 -3.74
C THR A 21 3.75 1.33 -4.00
N GLN A 22 3.89 0.86 -5.24
CA GLN A 22 3.67 -0.56 -5.56
C GLN A 22 4.63 -1.48 -4.77
N ARG A 23 4.11 -2.63 -4.35
CA ARG A 23 4.84 -3.69 -3.62
C ARG A 23 5.39 -3.26 -2.24
N SER A 24 4.78 -2.25 -1.62
CA SER A 24 5.07 -1.79 -0.26
C SER A 24 4.21 -2.43 0.84
N GLY A 25 3.44 -3.48 0.51
CA GLY A 25 2.61 -4.20 1.47
C GLY A 25 1.22 -3.60 1.70
N SER A 26 0.84 -2.56 0.95
CA SER A 26 -0.46 -1.87 1.10
C SER A 26 -1.68 -2.73 0.79
N GLY A 27 -1.58 -3.71 -0.11
CA GLY A 27 -2.65 -4.70 -0.33
C GLY A 27 -2.89 -5.57 0.91
N TRP A 28 -1.83 -6.07 1.55
CA TRP A 28 -1.94 -6.85 2.79
C TRP A 28 -2.46 -5.99 3.95
N PHE A 29 -1.90 -4.80 4.12
CA PHE A 29 -2.33 -3.85 5.14
C PHE A 29 -3.80 -3.45 5.01
N GLU A 30 -4.27 -3.22 3.78
CA GLU A 30 -5.68 -2.98 3.50
C GLU A 30 -6.57 -4.16 3.93
N THR A 31 -6.15 -5.41 3.69
CA THR A 31 -6.93 -6.57 4.19
C THR A 31 -6.98 -6.67 5.70
N LEU A 32 -5.93 -6.22 6.42
CA LEU A 32 -5.95 -6.12 7.88
C LEU A 32 -7.01 -5.11 8.31
N LEU A 33 -7.01 -3.91 7.73
CA LEU A 33 -7.99 -2.88 8.06
C LEU A 33 -9.43 -3.34 7.75
N ASN A 34 -9.65 -3.99 6.61
CA ASN A 34 -10.97 -4.49 6.21
C ASN A 34 -11.45 -5.69 7.05
N SER A 35 -10.61 -6.29 7.89
CA SER A 35 -11.07 -7.27 8.89
C SER A 35 -11.78 -6.60 10.09
N HIS A 36 -11.64 -5.28 10.24
CA HIS A 36 -12.28 -4.51 11.29
C HIS A 36 -13.71 -4.12 10.89
N MET A 37 -14.71 -4.50 11.70
CA MET A 37 -16.12 -4.28 11.37
C MET A 37 -16.53 -2.81 11.13
N ASN A 38 -15.77 -1.86 11.68
CA ASN A 38 -16.02 -0.42 11.53
C ASN A 38 -15.13 0.28 10.48
N ILE A 39 -14.24 -0.44 9.78
CA ILE A 39 -13.40 0.13 8.72
C ILE A 39 -13.80 -0.46 7.37
N SER A 40 -13.92 0.39 6.35
CA SER A 40 -14.12 -0.03 4.96
C SER A 40 -13.16 0.70 4.01
N SER A 41 -12.20 -0.03 3.46
CA SER A 41 -11.30 0.42 2.39
C SER A 41 -11.75 -0.15 1.05
N ASN A 42 -11.91 0.72 0.06
CA ASN A 42 -12.51 0.41 -1.25
C ASN A 42 -11.49 -0.02 -2.32
N GLY A 43 -10.31 -0.48 -1.94
CA GLY A 43 -9.28 -0.91 -2.89
C GLY A 43 -8.63 0.26 -3.63
N GLU A 44 -7.95 -0.08 -4.73
CA GLU A 44 -7.16 0.84 -5.54
C GLU A 44 -7.99 1.47 -6.66
N ILE A 45 -8.96 2.30 -6.28
CA ILE A 45 -9.96 2.83 -7.23
C ILE A 45 -9.33 3.66 -8.37
N PHE A 46 -8.20 4.34 -8.11
CA PHE A 46 -7.49 5.19 -9.06
C PHE A 46 -6.48 4.44 -9.95
N SER A 47 -6.42 3.12 -9.86
CA SER A 47 -5.76 2.29 -10.89
C SER A 47 -6.42 2.46 -12.26
N VAL A 48 -7.72 2.74 -12.28
CA VAL A 48 -8.51 3.00 -13.50
C VAL A 48 -8.25 4.41 -14.01
N LYS A 49 -7.61 4.53 -15.19
CA LYS A 49 -7.18 5.80 -15.79
C LYS A 49 -8.29 6.85 -15.90
N VAL A 50 -9.50 6.45 -16.31
CA VAL A 50 -10.64 7.38 -16.50
C VAL A 50 -11.01 8.11 -15.20
N ARG A 51 -10.84 7.48 -14.03
CA ARG A 51 -11.16 8.08 -12.72
C ARG A 51 -10.15 9.13 -12.27
N ARG A 52 -9.03 9.27 -12.99
CA ARG A 52 -7.93 10.19 -12.70
C ARG A 52 -7.47 10.95 -13.95
N SER A 53 -8.39 11.20 -14.88
CA SER A 53 -8.11 11.95 -16.11
C SER A 53 -7.76 13.41 -15.83
N ASN A 54 -8.37 14.01 -14.80
CA ASN A 54 -8.10 15.36 -14.31
C ASN A 54 -8.56 15.50 -12.84
N ILE A 55 -8.27 16.65 -12.24
CA ILE A 55 -8.61 16.94 -10.84
C ILE A 55 -10.12 16.93 -10.54
N SER A 56 -10.98 17.41 -11.45
CA SER A 56 -12.45 17.37 -11.26
C SER A 56 -12.93 15.94 -11.09
N THR A 57 -12.50 15.06 -11.99
CA THR A 57 -12.88 13.64 -11.95
C THR A 57 -12.33 12.91 -10.72
N ILE A 58 -11.14 13.30 -10.25
CA ILE A 58 -10.58 12.79 -8.99
C ILE A 58 -11.49 13.20 -7.82
N VAL A 59 -11.84 14.48 -7.72
CA VAL A 59 -12.70 15.02 -6.65
C VAL A 59 -14.07 14.37 -6.66
N GLU A 60 -14.72 14.26 -7.83
CA GLU A 60 -16.00 13.56 -7.99
C GLU A 60 -15.92 12.10 -7.55
N THR A 61 -14.82 11.42 -7.86
CA THR A 61 -14.61 10.03 -7.44
C THR A 61 -14.42 9.93 -5.92
N LEU A 62 -13.64 10.84 -5.32
CA LEU A 62 -13.47 10.90 -3.86
C LEU A 62 -14.80 11.16 -3.16
N ASP A 63 -15.58 12.12 -3.64
CA ASP A 63 -16.90 12.44 -3.08
C ASP A 63 -17.84 11.22 -3.16
N LYS A 64 -17.88 10.49 -4.28
CA LYS A 64 -18.66 9.24 -4.39
C LYS A 64 -18.24 8.18 -3.35
N VAL A 65 -16.94 8.04 -3.08
CA VAL A 65 -16.45 7.10 -2.07
C VAL A 65 -16.83 7.55 -0.66
N TYR A 66 -16.58 8.81 -0.32
CA TYR A 66 -16.79 9.34 1.03
C TYR A 66 -18.25 9.62 1.38
N ASN A 67 -19.11 9.76 0.36
CA ASN A 67 -20.57 9.81 0.51
C ASN A 67 -21.22 8.42 0.61
N LEU A 68 -20.44 7.33 0.54
CA LEU A 68 -20.91 5.93 0.58
C LEU A 68 -21.77 5.51 -0.63
N ASP A 69 -21.77 6.30 -1.69
CA ASP A 69 -22.44 6.01 -2.97
C ASP A 69 -21.69 4.94 -3.78
N TRP A 70 -20.45 4.66 -3.40
CA TRP A 70 -19.63 3.62 -4.01
C TRP A 70 -20.10 2.22 -3.56
N LEU A 71 -20.76 1.49 -4.46
CA LEU A 71 -21.18 0.09 -4.25
C LEU A 71 -20.00 -0.84 -4.61
N THR A 72 -19.24 -1.29 -3.61
CA THR A 72 -18.26 -2.38 -3.75
C THR A 72 -18.66 -3.59 -2.93
N SER A 73 -18.01 -4.72 -3.21
CA SER A 73 -18.11 -5.96 -2.41
C SER A 73 -17.54 -5.82 -1.00
N ALA A 74 -16.92 -4.69 -0.64
CA ALA A 74 -16.59 -4.37 0.74
C ALA A 74 -17.91 -4.18 1.49
N SER A 75 -18.26 -5.17 2.33
CA SER A 75 -19.51 -5.25 3.08
C SER A 75 -19.89 -3.88 3.62
N LYS A 76 -21.00 -3.31 3.10
CA LYS A 76 -21.62 -2.10 3.65
C LYS A 76 -22.22 -2.44 5.00
N ASN A 77 -21.36 -2.60 6.00
CA ASN A 77 -21.76 -2.93 7.34
C ASN A 77 -22.40 -1.68 7.96
N GLU A 78 -23.56 -1.84 8.60
CA GLU A 78 -24.35 -0.74 9.14
C GLU A 78 -23.57 0.14 10.14
N CYS A 79 -22.49 -0.39 10.73
CA CYS A 79 -21.66 0.30 11.72
C CYS A 79 -20.32 0.85 11.18
N THR A 80 -20.19 1.13 9.88
CA THR A 80 -18.92 1.67 9.32
C THR A 80 -18.62 3.06 9.92
N ALA A 81 -17.47 3.21 10.57
CA ALA A 81 -17.02 4.45 11.22
C ALA A 81 -15.81 5.08 10.53
N ALA A 82 -15.08 4.33 9.69
CA ALA A 82 -13.99 4.82 8.88
C ALA A 82 -14.11 4.29 7.44
N VAL A 83 -14.07 5.18 6.46
CA VAL A 83 -14.20 4.88 5.03
C VAL A 83 -12.98 5.41 4.31
N GLY A 84 -12.42 4.60 3.43
CA GLY A 84 -11.24 4.99 2.70
C GLY A 84 -11.00 4.22 1.44
N LEU A 85 -9.81 4.43 0.91
CA LEU A 85 -9.31 3.81 -0.30
C LEU A 85 -7.79 3.66 -0.23
N LYS A 86 -7.25 2.82 -1.11
CA LYS A 86 -5.82 2.70 -1.36
C LYS A 86 -5.46 3.51 -2.60
N TRP A 87 -4.38 4.29 -2.54
CA TRP A 87 -3.96 5.15 -3.63
C TRP A 87 -2.44 5.10 -3.80
N MET A 88 -1.99 4.69 -4.98
CA MET A 88 -0.56 4.69 -5.28
C MET A 88 -0.08 6.09 -5.69
N LEU A 89 1.12 6.50 -5.27
CA LEU A 89 1.66 7.83 -5.51
C LEU A 89 1.68 8.22 -7.00
N ASN A 90 1.90 7.25 -7.89
CA ASN A 90 1.95 7.43 -9.34
C ASN A 90 0.57 7.43 -10.03
N GLN A 91 -0.53 7.49 -9.28
CA GLN A 91 -1.90 7.40 -9.80
C GLN A 91 -2.68 8.72 -9.77
N GLY A 92 -2.11 9.82 -10.26
CA GLY A 92 -2.77 11.13 -10.18
C GLY A 92 -2.45 11.90 -8.89
N LEU A 93 -2.12 11.20 -7.80
CA LEU A 93 -1.90 11.79 -6.49
C LEU A 93 -0.80 12.86 -6.49
N MET A 94 0.40 12.50 -6.94
CA MET A 94 1.53 13.44 -6.96
C MET A 94 1.38 14.54 -8.03
N GLN A 95 0.62 14.25 -9.09
CA GLN A 95 0.38 15.18 -10.20
C GLN A 95 -0.57 16.32 -9.81
N HIS A 96 -1.52 16.06 -8.91
CA HIS A 96 -2.52 17.02 -8.42
C HIS A 96 -2.44 17.22 -6.91
N HIS A 97 -1.23 17.19 -6.36
CA HIS A 97 -1.03 17.13 -4.91
C HIS A 97 -1.57 18.37 -4.19
N GLU A 98 -1.46 19.56 -4.77
CA GLU A 98 -1.93 20.81 -4.15
C GLU A 98 -3.45 20.78 -3.91
N GLU A 99 -4.22 20.40 -4.93
CA GLU A 99 -5.67 20.33 -4.87
C GLU A 99 -6.13 19.18 -3.98
N ILE A 100 -5.41 18.05 -3.99
CA ILE A 100 -5.73 16.90 -3.14
C ILE A 100 -5.43 17.22 -1.67
N VAL A 101 -4.33 17.91 -1.36
CA VAL A 101 -4.02 18.38 0.01
C VAL A 101 -5.12 19.33 0.49
N LYS A 102 -5.56 20.27 -0.35
CA LYS A 102 -6.70 21.16 -0.04
C LYS A 102 -7.98 20.36 0.22
N TYR A 103 -8.28 19.36 -0.60
CA TYR A 103 -9.43 18.47 -0.41
C TYR A 103 -9.33 17.71 0.92
N PHE A 104 -8.17 17.11 1.21
CA PHE A 104 -7.94 16.33 2.43
C PHE A 104 -8.15 17.18 3.68
N ASN A 105 -7.61 18.40 3.69
CA ASN A 105 -7.78 19.33 4.80
C ASN A 105 -9.23 19.80 4.95
N THR A 106 -9.90 20.12 3.85
CA THR A 106 -11.30 20.60 3.85
C THR A 106 -12.27 19.52 4.32
N LYS A 107 -12.08 18.27 3.87
CA LYS A 107 -12.97 17.14 4.17
C LYS A 107 -12.54 16.36 5.42
N GLY A 108 -11.38 16.67 6.01
CA GLY A 108 -10.83 15.97 7.16
C GLY A 108 -10.36 14.54 6.87
N VAL A 109 -9.85 14.29 5.66
CA VAL A 109 -9.30 12.99 5.25
C VAL A 109 -7.97 12.76 5.97
N SER A 110 -7.84 11.60 6.60
CA SER A 110 -6.63 11.19 7.32
C SER A 110 -5.73 10.36 6.39
N ALA A 111 -4.52 10.81 6.10
CA ALA A 111 -3.58 10.09 5.24
C ALA A 111 -2.78 9.05 6.04
N ILE A 112 -2.70 7.83 5.52
CA ILE A 112 -1.85 6.77 6.06
C ILE A 112 -0.79 6.48 5.02
N PHE A 113 0.43 6.97 5.24
CA PHE A 113 1.57 6.62 4.40
C PHE A 113 2.08 5.24 4.77
N LEU A 114 2.16 4.35 3.79
CA LEU A 114 2.74 3.03 3.96
C LEU A 114 3.83 2.79 2.92
N PHE A 115 5.07 2.73 3.40
CA PHE A 115 6.23 2.50 2.57
C PHE A 115 6.98 1.23 2.99
N ARG A 116 7.97 0.87 2.18
CA ARG A 116 8.85 -0.27 2.45
C ARG A 116 10.28 0.22 2.47
N ARG A 117 11.01 -0.02 3.56
CA ARG A 117 12.39 0.48 3.70
C ARG A 117 13.33 -0.22 2.74
N ASN A 118 13.23 -1.54 2.60
CA ASN A 118 14.12 -2.27 1.69
C ASN A 118 13.63 -2.13 0.24
N LEU A 119 14.16 -1.12 -0.48
CA LEU A 119 13.76 -0.81 -1.85
C LEU A 119 14.29 -1.83 -2.87
N LEU A 120 15.41 -2.50 -2.61
CA LEU A 120 15.91 -3.62 -3.43
C LEU A 120 14.91 -4.78 -3.40
N ARG A 121 14.48 -5.19 -2.20
CA ARG A 121 13.45 -6.22 -2.00
C ARG A 121 12.13 -5.82 -2.66
N ARG A 122 11.78 -4.54 -2.63
CA ARG A 122 10.61 -4.00 -3.34
C ARG A 122 10.76 -4.19 -4.85
N MET A 123 11.92 -3.84 -5.42
CA MET A 123 12.23 -3.96 -6.85
C MET A 123 12.15 -5.41 -7.33
N ILE A 124 12.75 -6.36 -6.59
CA ILE A 124 12.66 -7.80 -6.89
C ILE A 124 11.19 -8.24 -6.95
N SER A 125 10.38 -7.82 -5.98
CA SER A 125 8.96 -8.16 -5.96
C SER A 125 8.16 -7.49 -7.09
N ILE A 126 8.58 -6.32 -7.59
CA ILE A 126 7.96 -5.68 -8.77
C ILE A 126 8.26 -6.52 -10.01
N LEU A 127 9.52 -6.90 -10.22
CA LEU A 127 9.93 -7.68 -11.39
C LEU A 127 9.26 -9.06 -11.42
N ALA A 128 9.21 -9.75 -10.27
CA ALA A 128 8.52 -11.04 -10.18
C ALA A 128 7.01 -10.92 -10.43
N ASN A 129 6.36 -9.86 -9.93
CA ASN A 129 4.95 -9.62 -10.19
C ASN A 129 4.68 -9.29 -11.67
N SER A 130 5.58 -8.52 -12.31
CA SER A 130 5.48 -8.20 -13.74
C SER A 130 5.59 -9.46 -14.59
N TYR A 131 6.51 -10.36 -14.25
CA TYR A 131 6.63 -11.63 -14.95
C TYR A 131 5.35 -12.48 -14.85
N ASP A 132 4.76 -12.59 -13.65
CA ASP A 132 3.48 -13.32 -13.50
C ASP A 132 2.31 -12.66 -14.25
N GLN A 133 2.36 -11.35 -14.50
CA GLN A 133 1.34 -10.67 -15.28
C GLN A 133 1.29 -11.19 -16.72
N ASP A 134 2.45 -11.54 -17.28
CA ASP A 134 2.59 -12.06 -18.64
C ASP A 134 2.50 -13.59 -18.66
N ALA A 135 3.24 -14.27 -17.78
CA ALA A 135 3.35 -15.73 -17.73
C ALA A 135 2.13 -16.41 -17.09
N LYS A 136 1.38 -15.70 -16.23
CA LYS A 136 0.14 -16.16 -15.59
C LYS A 136 0.29 -17.54 -14.93
N LEU A 137 1.23 -17.64 -13.99
CA LEU A 137 1.75 -18.90 -13.46
C LEU A 137 0.70 -19.71 -12.69
N LEU A 138 -0.39 -19.10 -12.26
CA LEU A 138 -1.48 -19.74 -11.53
C LEU A 138 -2.68 -19.98 -12.46
N ASN A 139 -2.66 -21.12 -13.16
CA ASN A 139 -3.74 -21.57 -14.04
C ASN A 139 -4.18 -20.51 -15.06
N GLY A 140 -3.23 -19.82 -15.69
CA GLY A 140 -3.53 -18.80 -16.70
C GLY A 140 -4.12 -17.51 -16.11
N THR A 141 -4.02 -17.29 -14.79
CA THR A 141 -4.46 -16.07 -14.12
C THR A 141 -3.29 -15.38 -13.41
N HIS A 142 -3.16 -14.06 -13.62
CA HIS A 142 -2.25 -13.22 -12.84
C HIS A 142 -2.75 -13.04 -11.40
N LYS A 143 -1.88 -13.20 -10.40
CA LYS A 143 -2.22 -12.97 -8.99
C LYS A 143 -1.15 -12.13 -8.30
N SER A 144 -1.48 -10.87 -8.00
CA SER A 144 -0.59 -9.99 -7.24
C SER A 144 -0.47 -10.35 -5.76
N HIS A 145 -1.45 -11.10 -5.24
CA HIS A 145 -1.54 -11.60 -3.87
C HIS A 145 -2.13 -13.01 -3.87
N VAL A 146 -1.71 -13.85 -2.92
CA VAL A 146 -2.13 -15.24 -2.79
C VAL A 146 -2.62 -15.53 -1.37
N HIS A 147 -3.44 -16.57 -1.24
CA HIS A 147 -4.02 -17.01 0.04
C HIS A 147 -3.54 -18.39 0.46
N SER A 148 -2.86 -19.11 -0.44
CA SER A 148 -2.31 -20.43 -0.20
C SER A 148 -0.77 -20.39 -0.14
N PRO A 149 -0.14 -21.11 0.82
CA PRO A 149 1.31 -21.32 0.80
C PRO A 149 1.82 -21.99 -0.49
N HIS A 150 1.03 -22.86 -1.10
CA HIS A 150 1.38 -23.54 -2.34
C HIS A 150 1.42 -22.57 -3.54
N GLU A 151 0.43 -21.69 -3.66
CA GLU A 151 0.43 -20.64 -4.68
C GLU A 151 1.61 -19.67 -4.49
N ALA A 152 1.91 -19.34 -3.23
CA ALA A 152 3.07 -18.51 -2.88
C ALA A 152 4.39 -19.16 -3.33
N GLU A 153 4.54 -20.46 -3.13
CA GLU A 153 5.72 -21.21 -3.59
C GLU A 153 5.86 -21.19 -5.11
N ILE A 154 4.77 -21.40 -5.86
CA ILE A 154 4.80 -21.36 -7.33
C ILE A 154 5.31 -20.00 -7.82
N LEU A 155 4.74 -18.90 -7.31
CA LEU A 155 5.14 -17.54 -7.70
C LEU A 155 6.56 -17.20 -7.26
N ALA A 156 7.03 -17.74 -6.13
CA ALA A 156 8.37 -17.49 -5.62
C ALA A 156 9.49 -18.21 -6.39
N ARG A 157 9.17 -19.17 -7.28
CA ARG A 157 10.15 -19.90 -8.10
C ARG A 157 10.83 -19.01 -9.13
N TYR A 158 10.13 -18.00 -9.64
CA TYR A 158 10.71 -17.07 -10.59
C TYR A 158 11.67 -16.12 -9.87
N LYS A 159 12.92 -16.08 -10.37
CA LYS A 159 13.97 -15.20 -9.89
C LYS A 159 14.29 -14.19 -10.99
N PRO A 160 13.96 -12.91 -10.84
CA PRO A 160 14.32 -11.91 -11.83
C PRO A 160 15.83 -11.66 -11.87
N THR A 161 16.33 -11.37 -13.06
CA THR A 161 17.65 -10.73 -13.27
C THR A 161 17.48 -9.22 -13.17
N ILE A 162 18.30 -8.55 -12.36
CA ILE A 162 18.26 -7.09 -12.18
C ILE A 162 19.26 -6.42 -13.11
N ASN A 163 18.82 -5.40 -13.86
CA ASN A 163 19.70 -4.49 -14.57
C ASN A 163 20.46 -3.60 -13.56
N THR A 164 21.72 -3.92 -13.31
CA THR A 164 22.58 -3.23 -12.33
C THR A 164 22.91 -1.80 -12.72
N THR A 165 22.99 -1.48 -14.01
CA THR A 165 23.19 -0.11 -14.51
C THR A 165 22.06 0.84 -14.07
N MET A 166 20.82 0.33 -14.03
CA MET A 166 19.64 1.11 -13.63
C MET A 166 19.27 0.93 -12.16
N LEU A 167 20.00 0.11 -11.39
CA LEU A 167 19.64 -0.23 -10.02
C LEU A 167 19.62 0.99 -9.11
N ILE A 168 20.76 1.68 -8.97
CA ILE A 168 20.88 2.88 -8.12
C ILE A 168 19.90 4.00 -8.55
N PRO A 169 19.80 4.37 -9.84
CA PRO A 169 18.81 5.35 -10.28
C PRO A 169 17.37 4.99 -9.89
N ASN A 170 16.97 3.72 -10.02
CA ASN A 170 15.62 3.28 -9.66
C ASN A 170 15.37 3.31 -8.15
N LEU A 171 16.37 2.97 -7.33
CA LEU A 171 16.27 3.06 -5.87
C LEU A 171 16.09 4.52 -5.44
N ARG A 172 16.95 5.40 -5.95
CA ARG A 172 16.92 6.84 -5.68
C ARG A 172 15.60 7.48 -6.10
N GLN A 173 15.10 7.16 -7.29
CA GLN A 173 13.83 7.71 -7.78
C GLN A 173 12.67 7.47 -6.80
N VAL A 174 12.62 6.29 -6.19
CA VAL A 174 11.52 5.96 -5.27
C VAL A 174 11.71 6.56 -3.89
N GLU A 175 12.96 6.66 -3.44
CA GLU A 175 13.30 7.43 -2.23
C GLU A 175 12.89 8.90 -2.39
N GLU A 176 13.26 9.55 -3.50
CA GLU A 176 12.87 10.92 -3.81
C GLU A 176 11.36 11.10 -3.93
N MET A 177 10.65 10.18 -4.59
CA MET A 177 9.20 10.22 -4.70
C MET A 177 8.53 10.09 -3.33
N THR A 178 9.09 9.26 -2.44
CA THR A 178 8.61 9.09 -1.06
C THR A 178 8.82 10.37 -0.25
N ALA A 179 10.02 10.96 -0.32
CA ALA A 179 10.33 12.21 0.35
C ALA A 179 9.43 13.36 -0.13
N LYS A 180 9.25 13.49 -1.45
CA LYS A 180 8.35 14.49 -2.06
C LYS A 180 6.89 14.30 -1.61
N ALA A 181 6.41 13.05 -1.52
CA ALA A 181 5.05 12.79 -1.05
C ALA A 181 4.86 13.22 0.41
N LEU A 182 5.80 12.91 1.29
CA LEU A 182 5.75 13.33 2.70
C LEU A 182 5.80 14.85 2.82
N GLU A 183 6.66 15.51 2.05
CA GLU A 183 6.79 16.98 2.05
C GLU A 183 5.52 17.65 1.53
N ASN A 184 4.98 17.21 0.38
CA ASN A 184 3.79 17.79 -0.22
C ASN A 184 2.56 17.65 0.68
N PHE A 185 2.47 16.57 1.46
CA PHE A 185 1.33 16.28 2.34
C PHE A 185 1.58 16.62 3.82
N LYS A 186 2.68 17.31 4.15
CA LYS A 186 3.07 17.62 5.53
C LYS A 186 2.01 18.36 6.33
N SER A 187 1.19 19.19 5.66
CA SER A 187 0.09 19.95 6.28
C SER A 187 -1.19 19.14 6.46
N THR A 188 -1.25 17.91 5.95
CA THR A 188 -2.42 17.03 6.13
C THR A 188 -2.30 16.26 7.44
N ARG A 189 -3.45 15.83 7.99
CA ARG A 189 -3.47 14.90 9.11
C ARG A 189 -2.96 13.53 8.63
N HIS A 190 -1.73 13.18 8.96
CA HIS A 190 -1.12 11.94 8.48
C HIS A 190 -0.39 11.13 9.56
N ILE A 191 -0.21 9.84 9.28
CA ILE A 191 0.70 8.93 9.97
C ILE A 191 1.58 8.23 8.94
N THR A 192 2.86 8.02 9.26
CA THR A 192 3.81 7.33 8.38
C THR A 192 4.22 6.00 8.99
N LEU A 193 4.04 4.94 8.20
CA LEU A 193 4.33 3.57 8.58
C LEU A 193 5.27 2.94 7.56
N TYR A 194 6.07 2.01 8.05
CA TYR A 194 6.89 1.16 7.21
C TYR A 194 6.46 -0.29 7.39
N TYR A 195 6.38 -1.02 6.30
CA TYR A 195 6.00 -2.43 6.26
C TYR A 195 6.80 -3.27 7.27
N GLU A 196 8.10 -3.02 7.38
CA GLU A 196 8.98 -3.72 8.31
C GLU A 196 8.57 -3.52 9.78
N ASP A 197 8.07 -2.34 10.15
CA ASP A 197 7.64 -2.04 11.52
C ASP A 197 6.34 -2.76 11.86
N ILE A 198 5.41 -2.83 10.91
CA ILE A 198 4.12 -3.52 11.11
C ILE A 198 4.33 -5.03 11.27
N ILE A 199 5.29 -5.60 10.52
CA ILE A 199 5.62 -7.03 10.62
C ILE A 199 6.29 -7.36 11.96
N LYS A 200 7.14 -6.47 12.48
CA LYS A 200 7.86 -6.67 13.75
C LYS A 200 7.01 -6.37 14.97
N ASN A 201 6.23 -5.30 14.91
CA ASN A 201 5.55 -4.73 16.05
C ASN A 201 4.06 -4.51 15.73
N GLN A 202 3.23 -5.43 16.23
CA GLN A 202 1.79 -5.36 16.04
C GLN A 202 1.15 -4.13 16.72
N THR A 203 1.82 -3.46 17.67
CA THR A 203 1.28 -2.22 18.26
C THR A 203 1.10 -1.11 17.22
N LYS A 204 1.82 -1.17 16.08
CA LYS A 204 1.60 -0.24 14.96
C LYS A 204 0.18 -0.32 14.38
N LEU A 205 -0.45 -1.49 14.42
CA LEU A 205 -1.85 -1.63 14.01
C LEU A 205 -2.82 -1.03 15.05
N ILE A 206 -2.45 -0.99 16.33
CA ILE A 206 -3.21 -0.29 17.37
C ILE A 206 -3.11 1.22 17.14
N GLU A 207 -1.91 1.75 16.86
CA GLU A 207 -1.70 3.17 16.54
C GLU A 207 -2.57 3.62 15.36
N VAL A 208 -2.73 2.78 14.32
CA VAL A 208 -3.60 3.07 13.18
C VAL A 208 -5.08 3.10 13.57
N GLN A 209 -5.53 2.16 14.40
CA GLN A 209 -6.92 2.13 14.88
C GLN A 209 -7.23 3.37 15.72
N ASP A 210 -6.32 3.77 16.60
CA ASP A 210 -6.43 4.99 17.41
C ASP A 210 -6.41 6.25 16.52
N PHE A 211 -5.54 6.30 15.52
CA PHE A 211 -5.46 7.39 14.55
C PHE A 211 -6.78 7.57 13.76
N LEU A 212 -7.38 6.45 13.34
CA LEU A 212 -8.70 6.43 12.69
C LEU A 212 -9.87 6.60 13.67
N LYS A 213 -9.61 6.58 14.98
CA LYS A 213 -10.60 6.71 16.06
C LYS A 213 -11.66 5.61 16.01
N VAL A 214 -11.24 4.38 15.72
CA VAL A 214 -12.10 3.19 15.82
C VAL A 214 -11.74 2.37 17.05
N PRO A 215 -12.64 1.51 17.57
CA PRO A 215 -12.30 0.58 18.65
C PRO A 215 -11.09 -0.27 18.29
N ARG A 216 -10.23 -0.58 19.27
CA ARG A 216 -9.10 -1.48 19.06
C ARG A 216 -9.59 -2.91 18.97
N ARG A 217 -9.18 -3.63 17.93
CA ARG A 217 -9.44 -5.06 17.73
C ARG A 217 -8.24 -5.75 17.10
N ASP A 218 -8.24 -7.07 17.19
CA ASP A 218 -7.27 -7.90 16.49
C ASP A 218 -7.57 -7.90 14.99
N LEU A 219 -6.61 -7.44 14.20
CA LEU A 219 -6.72 -7.40 12.75
C LEU A 219 -6.11 -8.68 12.15
N LYS A 220 -6.79 -9.26 11.17
CA LYS A 220 -6.38 -10.53 10.54
C LYS A 220 -6.35 -10.41 9.03
N SER A 221 -5.39 -11.07 8.39
CA SER A 221 -5.29 -11.17 6.94
C SER A 221 -5.14 -12.63 6.54
N ARG A 222 -5.80 -13.01 5.44
CA ARG A 222 -5.61 -14.32 4.80
C ARG A 222 -4.50 -14.30 3.75
N GLN A 223 -3.88 -13.15 3.48
CA GLN A 223 -2.82 -13.10 2.46
C GLN A 223 -1.54 -13.73 3.00
N VAL A 224 -0.87 -14.49 2.13
CA VAL A 224 0.41 -15.13 2.44
C VAL A 224 1.53 -14.37 1.73
N LYS A 225 2.66 -14.21 2.43
CA LYS A 225 3.87 -13.61 1.86
C LYS A 225 4.47 -14.58 0.82
N ILE A 226 4.62 -14.10 -0.41
CA ILE A 226 5.17 -14.86 -1.56
C ILE A 226 6.66 -15.15 -1.34
N HIS A 227 7.51 -14.12 -1.37
CA HIS A 227 8.95 -14.29 -1.24
C HIS A 227 9.38 -14.37 0.23
N LYS A 228 9.92 -15.52 0.63
CA LYS A 228 10.56 -15.77 1.93
C LYS A 228 12.08 -15.94 1.74
N GLY A 229 12.84 -15.98 2.83
CA GLY A 229 14.30 -16.19 2.78
C GLY A 229 15.11 -14.96 2.39
N SER A 230 16.41 -15.18 2.14
CA SER A 230 17.38 -14.14 1.78
C SER A 230 17.08 -13.54 0.41
N LEU A 231 17.63 -12.36 0.12
CA LEU A 231 17.51 -11.74 -1.20
C LEU A 231 18.32 -12.49 -2.27
N SER A 232 19.46 -13.08 -1.90
CA SER A 232 20.30 -13.87 -2.81
C SER A 232 19.57 -15.06 -3.42
N GLN A 233 18.59 -15.63 -2.71
CA GLN A 233 17.77 -16.74 -3.22
C GLN A 233 16.63 -16.29 -4.14
N GLN A 234 16.40 -14.99 -4.27
CA GLN A 234 15.25 -14.40 -4.97
C GLN A 234 15.62 -13.74 -6.31
N VAL A 235 16.88 -13.80 -6.73
CA VAL A 235 17.40 -13.22 -7.98
C VAL A 235 18.42 -14.16 -8.60
N GLU A 236 18.65 -14.04 -9.91
CA GLU A 236 19.65 -14.86 -10.63
C GLU A 236 21.06 -14.27 -10.53
N ASN A 237 21.20 -12.94 -10.56
CA ASN A 237 22.49 -12.24 -10.62
C ASN A 237 22.88 -11.55 -9.30
N TRP A 238 22.81 -12.28 -8.18
CA TRP A 238 23.07 -11.72 -6.84
C TRP A 238 24.45 -11.06 -6.71
N ASP A 239 25.50 -11.71 -7.22
CA ASP A 239 26.88 -11.20 -7.10
C ASP A 239 27.06 -9.84 -7.78
N ASP A 240 26.39 -9.63 -8.92
CA ASP A 240 26.44 -8.35 -9.64
C ASP A 240 25.68 -7.26 -8.89
N ILE A 241 24.54 -7.60 -8.28
CA ILE A 241 23.78 -6.68 -7.43
C ILE A 241 24.61 -6.28 -6.20
N GLN A 242 25.26 -7.25 -5.55
CA GLN A 242 26.12 -6.99 -4.41
C GLN A 242 27.27 -6.06 -4.80
N LYS A 243 27.98 -6.35 -5.90
CA LYS A 243 29.03 -5.47 -6.42
C LYS A 243 28.51 -4.06 -6.73
N ALA A 244 27.33 -3.94 -7.33
CA ALA A 244 26.75 -2.65 -7.70
C ALA A 244 26.32 -1.79 -6.50
N LEU A 245 25.96 -2.42 -5.37
CA LEU A 245 25.51 -1.71 -4.17
C LEU A 245 26.58 -1.54 -3.08
N SER A 246 27.64 -2.36 -3.10
CA SER A 246 28.72 -2.29 -2.11
C SER A 246 29.44 -0.93 -2.17
N GLY A 247 29.66 -0.30 -1.01
CA GLY A 247 30.26 1.03 -0.90
C GLY A 247 29.31 2.18 -1.26
N THR A 248 28.03 1.90 -1.50
CA THR A 248 27.02 2.93 -1.82
C THR A 248 26.08 3.19 -0.63
N LEU A 249 25.33 4.29 -0.66
CA LEU A 249 24.29 4.59 0.33
C LEU A 249 23.21 3.50 0.43
N TYR A 250 23.08 2.65 -0.60
CA TYR A 250 22.09 1.59 -0.68
C TYR A 250 22.63 0.20 -0.29
N GLU A 251 23.90 0.11 0.15
CA GLU A 251 24.52 -1.15 0.60
C GLU A 251 23.70 -1.83 1.70
N SER A 252 23.13 -1.04 2.60
CA SER A 252 22.28 -1.55 3.70
C SER A 252 21.10 -2.41 3.20
N PHE A 253 20.61 -2.23 1.97
CA PHE A 253 19.53 -3.05 1.41
C PHE A 253 19.94 -4.50 1.13
N LEU A 254 21.23 -4.81 1.05
CA LEU A 254 21.75 -6.18 0.92
C LEU A 254 21.53 -6.99 2.21
N HIS A 255 21.54 -6.32 3.36
CA HIS A 255 21.56 -6.95 4.69
C HIS A 255 20.31 -6.68 5.53
N ALA A 256 19.56 -5.63 5.19
CA ALA A 256 18.35 -5.22 5.90
C ALA A 256 17.20 -6.20 5.65
N ASP A 257 17.28 -7.37 6.28
CA ASP A 257 16.16 -8.29 6.46
C ASP A 257 15.63 -8.14 7.86
N TYR A 258 14.62 -7.29 8.04
CA TYR A 258 13.91 -7.11 9.30
C TYR A 258 14.83 -7.06 10.54
N ARG A 259 16.05 -6.52 10.40
CA ARG A 259 16.99 -6.13 11.45
C ARG A 259 17.18 -4.63 11.24
N MET A 260 16.45 -3.80 11.96
CA MET A 260 16.96 -3.11 13.15
C MET A 260 16.15 -3.37 14.42
#